data_AF-A0A2D9Y450-F1
#
_entry.id   AF-A0A2D9Y450-F1
#
_cell.length_a   1.000
_cell.length_b   1.000
_cell.length_c   1.000
_cell.angle_alpha   90.00
_cell.angle_beta   90.00
_cell.angle_gamma   90.00
#
_symmetry.space_group_name_H-M   'P 1'
#
loop_
_entity.id
_entity.type
_entity.pdbx_description
1 polymer ?
#
loop_
_entity_poly.entity_id
_entity_poly.type
_entity_poly.pdbx_seq_one_letter_code
_entity_poly.pdbx_strand_id
1 'polypeptide(L)'
;MVPDFIKKTIDILAKRAAYKCSNPDCRVNTIGPNSDPEKATTIGEAAHIFGAREGSKRYDLSMTDSFRAEITNAIWLCRNCHKLIDTDEQKYSTNILFAWRAKHEEFIASDLGSITDKILHDEQTLNLKSFDNYPPIVKRIIIDKPNGWEYRLTAELMKFLNTPLFRKLKDLKNGLYIKELNNVDSVNALNWIQNRLSELSVTLKPAIGLLDLLTKSWGKPGEPGDVQEIHHATKLIKNYLEHIIVIEEKIHFVNVPEEYEKLVYLLKNLIGSQVEKLSSIPYDLEEILTLLENTENENDLPKEIRKELVFEVPNNWEKEFNNALNKLRHK
;
A
#
# COMPACT_ATOMS: atom_id res chain seq x y z
N MET A 1 -11.71 -4.70 -19.71
CA MET A 1 -10.99 -3.78 -20.61
C MET A 1 -9.58 -3.67 -20.07
N VAL A 2 -8.56 -3.50 -20.91
CA VAL A 2 -7.18 -3.32 -20.41
C VAL A 2 -7.07 -1.94 -19.77
N PRO A 3 -6.45 -1.78 -18.60
CA PRO A 3 -6.14 -0.45 -18.07
C PRO A 3 -5.13 0.24 -18.98
N ASP A 4 -5.52 1.39 -19.53
CA ASP A 4 -4.66 2.22 -20.37
C ASP A 4 -4.94 3.70 -20.09
N PHE A 5 -3.98 4.56 -20.42
CA PHE A 5 -4.08 5.98 -20.12
C PHE A 5 -5.17 6.65 -20.97
N ILE A 6 -6.10 7.36 -20.32
CA ILE A 6 -7.04 8.23 -21.04
C ILE A 6 -6.28 9.36 -21.76
N LYS A 7 -6.85 9.88 -22.85
CA LYS A 7 -6.23 10.94 -23.66
C LYS A 7 -5.78 12.14 -22.81
N LYS A 8 -6.59 12.55 -21.83
CA LYS A 8 -6.26 13.64 -20.90
C LYS A 8 -4.95 13.37 -20.14
N THR A 9 -4.75 12.15 -19.65
CA THR A 9 -3.53 11.72 -18.95
C THR A 9 -2.31 11.77 -19.87
N ILE A 10 -2.45 11.26 -21.10
CA ILE A 10 -1.39 11.28 -22.12
C ILE A 10 -0.98 12.73 -22.44
N ASP A 11 -1.97 13.60 -22.69
CA ASP A 11 -1.74 15.01 -23.03
C ASP A 11 -1.06 15.77 -21.89
N ILE A 12 -1.50 15.55 -20.63
CA ILE A 12 -0.87 16.17 -19.45
C ILE A 12 0.57 15.66 -19.29
N LEU A 13 0.80 14.36 -19.41
CA LEU A 13 2.13 13.76 -19.28
C LEU A 13 3.10 14.31 -20.33
N ALA A 14 2.66 14.40 -21.59
CA ALA A 14 3.47 14.95 -22.68
C ALA A 14 3.85 16.41 -22.43
N LYS A 15 2.89 17.23 -21.98
CA LYS A 15 3.10 18.65 -21.63
C LYS A 15 4.06 18.81 -20.45
N ARG A 16 3.90 18.00 -19.39
CA ARG A 16 4.82 18.00 -18.23
C ARG A 16 6.24 17.63 -18.62
N ALA A 17 6.40 16.75 -19.60
CA ALA A 17 7.69 16.39 -20.16
C ALA A 17 8.21 17.41 -21.19
N ALA A 18 7.51 18.54 -21.42
CA ALA A 18 7.77 19.52 -22.46
C ALA A 18 7.92 18.89 -23.87
N TYR A 19 7.19 17.80 -24.13
CA TYR A 19 7.35 16.97 -25.33
C TYR A 19 8.82 16.58 -25.61
N LYS A 20 9.63 16.35 -24.57
CA LYS A 20 10.98 15.82 -24.66
C LYS A 20 11.02 14.42 -24.04
N CYS A 21 11.77 13.51 -24.64
CA CYS A 21 11.91 12.15 -24.11
C CYS A 21 12.50 12.16 -22.69
N SER A 22 11.87 11.43 -21.76
CA SER A 22 12.29 11.38 -20.34
C SER A 22 13.53 10.53 -20.08
N ASN A 23 14.03 9.78 -21.08
CA ASN A 23 15.32 9.11 -20.97
C ASN A 23 16.46 10.15 -20.87
N PRO A 24 17.25 10.16 -19.77
CA PRO A 24 18.33 11.11 -19.54
C PRO A 24 19.36 11.20 -20.66
N ASP A 25 19.64 10.10 -21.35
CA ASP A 25 20.64 10.04 -22.43
C ASP A 25 20.07 10.43 -23.79
N CYS A 26 18.75 10.60 -23.90
CA CYS A 26 18.06 10.84 -25.17
C CYS A 26 17.56 12.28 -25.32
N ARG A 27 16.64 12.72 -24.44
CA ARG A 27 16.05 14.09 -24.41
C ARG A 27 15.52 14.65 -25.74
N VAL A 28 15.33 13.82 -26.77
CA VAL A 28 14.86 14.28 -28.10
C VAL A 28 13.48 14.91 -28.02
N ASN A 29 13.25 15.94 -28.85
CA ASN A 29 11.91 16.48 -29.07
C ASN A 29 11.03 15.39 -29.69
N THR A 30 9.84 15.23 -29.13
CA THR A 30 8.87 14.21 -29.56
C THR A 30 7.71 14.79 -30.36
N ILE A 31 7.71 16.09 -30.62
CA ILE A 31 6.68 16.79 -31.40
C ILE A 31 7.36 17.66 -32.48
N GLY A 32 6.71 17.80 -33.63
CA GLY A 32 7.17 18.63 -34.74
C GLY A 32 6.07 18.95 -35.74
N PRO A 33 6.37 19.75 -36.77
CA PRO A 33 5.40 20.13 -37.80
C PRO A 33 4.91 18.91 -38.61
N ASN A 34 3.74 19.04 -39.22
CA ASN A 34 3.18 18.07 -40.16
C ASN A 34 2.90 18.74 -41.52
N SER A 35 2.81 17.94 -42.58
CA SER A 35 2.40 18.43 -43.91
C SER A 35 0.95 18.88 -43.94
N ASP A 36 0.10 18.32 -43.08
CA ASP A 36 -1.25 18.80 -42.83
C ASP A 36 -1.20 20.00 -41.87
N PRO A 37 -1.67 21.19 -42.26
CA PRO A 37 -1.58 22.40 -41.45
C PRO A 37 -2.41 22.35 -40.16
N GLU A 38 -3.35 21.41 -40.03
CA GLU A 38 -4.18 21.23 -38.82
C GLU A 38 -3.60 20.18 -37.85
N LYS A 39 -2.41 19.62 -38.15
CA LYS A 39 -1.81 18.53 -37.37
C LYS A 39 -0.38 18.83 -36.94
N ALA A 40 0.03 18.15 -35.88
CA ALA A 40 1.42 18.00 -35.46
C ALA A 40 1.85 16.54 -35.59
N THR A 41 3.13 16.33 -35.90
CA THR A 41 3.75 15.01 -35.89
C THR A 41 4.25 14.70 -34.48
N THR A 42 3.77 13.60 -33.88
CA THR A 42 4.19 13.15 -32.54
C THR A 42 4.84 11.77 -32.62
N ILE A 43 6.08 11.67 -32.11
CA ILE A 43 6.83 10.41 -31.93
C ILE A 43 6.98 10.01 -30.46
N GLY A 44 6.32 10.75 -29.56
CA GLY A 44 6.30 10.49 -28.13
C GLY A 44 5.09 9.64 -27.73
N GLU A 45 5.27 8.83 -26.70
CA GLU A 45 4.29 7.88 -26.19
C GLU A 45 4.33 7.89 -24.65
N ALA A 46 3.15 7.71 -24.05
CA ALA A 46 3.03 7.46 -22.62
C ALA A 46 3.32 5.98 -22.36
N ALA A 47 4.45 5.70 -21.73
CA ALA A 47 4.85 4.35 -21.36
C ALA A 47 4.45 4.05 -19.91
N HIS A 48 4.06 2.80 -19.67
CA HIS A 48 3.75 2.28 -18.34
C HIS A 48 5.06 1.92 -17.60
N ILE A 49 5.22 2.42 -16.37
CA ILE A 49 6.35 2.06 -15.51
C ILE A 49 6.13 0.63 -14.98
N PHE A 50 5.03 0.39 -14.28
CA PHE A 50 4.49 -0.95 -14.01
C PHE A 50 3.57 -1.37 -15.17
N GLY A 51 3.82 -2.55 -15.74
CA GLY A 51 3.13 -3.01 -16.94
C GLY A 51 1.60 -3.06 -16.81
N ALA A 52 0.89 -2.76 -17.90
CA ALA A 52 -0.56 -2.63 -17.94
C ALA A 52 -1.32 -3.96 -17.81
N ARG A 53 -0.71 -5.08 -18.20
CA ARG A 53 -1.38 -6.39 -18.34
C ARG A 53 -0.57 -7.52 -17.75
N GLU A 54 -1.25 -8.57 -17.31
CA GLU A 54 -0.56 -9.81 -16.97
C GLU A 54 0.29 -10.31 -18.16
N GLY A 55 1.52 -10.73 -17.89
CA GLY A 55 2.51 -11.10 -18.91
C GLY A 55 3.24 -9.93 -19.58
N SER A 56 2.86 -8.67 -19.30
CA SER A 56 3.64 -7.50 -19.74
C SER A 56 4.87 -7.27 -18.85
N LYS A 57 5.83 -6.50 -19.38
CA LYS A 57 7.08 -6.17 -18.70
C LYS A 57 6.80 -5.39 -17.43
N ARG A 58 7.50 -5.74 -16.33
CA ARG A 58 7.33 -5.12 -15.01
C ARG A 58 5.89 -5.15 -14.47
N TYR A 59 5.07 -6.13 -14.88
CA TYR A 59 3.72 -6.27 -14.35
C TYR A 59 3.75 -6.66 -12.85
N ASP A 60 2.98 -5.93 -12.03
CA ASP A 60 2.82 -6.21 -10.61
C ASP A 60 1.39 -6.70 -10.33
N LEU A 61 1.29 -7.95 -9.86
CA LEU A 61 0.03 -8.61 -9.49
C LEU A 61 -0.67 -7.92 -8.31
N SER A 62 0.08 -7.20 -7.47
CA SER A 62 -0.46 -6.51 -6.30
C SER A 62 -1.05 -5.14 -6.63
N MET A 63 -0.85 -4.65 -7.86
CA MET A 63 -1.37 -3.37 -8.33
C MET A 63 -2.75 -3.54 -8.98
N THR A 64 -3.65 -2.58 -8.83
CA THR A 64 -4.96 -2.59 -9.49
C THR A 64 -4.95 -1.88 -10.84
N ASP A 65 -6.00 -2.08 -11.63
CA ASP A 65 -6.19 -1.44 -12.94
C ASP A 65 -6.20 0.09 -12.84
N SER A 66 -6.90 0.66 -11.85
CA SER A 66 -6.97 2.11 -11.60
C SER A 66 -5.62 2.72 -11.21
N PHE A 67 -4.72 1.93 -10.62
CA PHE A 67 -3.34 2.34 -10.37
C PHE A 67 -2.48 2.25 -11.63
N ARG A 68 -2.65 1.18 -12.41
CA ARG A 68 -1.88 0.98 -13.65
C ARG A 68 -2.15 2.08 -14.68
N ALA A 69 -3.41 2.54 -14.78
CA ALA A 69 -3.84 3.59 -15.71
C ALA A 69 -3.64 5.03 -15.19
N GLU A 70 -3.06 5.23 -14.00
CA GLU A 70 -2.88 6.56 -13.42
C GLU A 70 -1.58 7.22 -13.88
N ILE A 71 -1.57 8.56 -13.95
CA ILE A 71 -0.40 9.34 -14.36
C ILE A 71 0.83 9.07 -13.49
N THR A 72 0.66 8.69 -12.22
CA THR A 72 1.77 8.32 -11.33
C THR A 72 2.53 7.09 -11.83
N ASN A 73 1.89 6.21 -12.61
CA ASN A 73 2.52 5.05 -13.23
C ASN A 73 3.07 5.33 -14.64
N ALA A 74 3.03 6.58 -15.12
CA ALA A 74 3.38 6.91 -16.49
C ALA A 74 4.75 7.60 -16.63
N ILE A 75 5.41 7.41 -17.79
CA ILE A 75 6.60 8.14 -18.21
C ILE A 75 6.53 8.47 -19.71
N TRP A 76 6.92 9.69 -20.10
CA TRP A 76 6.89 10.12 -21.51
C TRP A 76 8.18 9.76 -22.23
N LEU A 77 8.11 8.94 -23.29
CA LEU A 77 9.28 8.47 -24.04
C LEU A 77 9.09 8.63 -25.55
N CYS A 78 10.16 8.80 -26.31
CA CYS A 78 10.08 8.61 -27.76
C CYS A 78 9.87 7.12 -28.10
N ARG A 79 9.29 6.81 -29.26
CA ARG A 79 9.07 5.42 -29.73
C ARG A 79 10.29 4.50 -29.57
N ASN A 80 11.50 5.02 -29.84
CA ASN A 80 12.74 4.24 -29.71
C ASN A 80 13.05 3.90 -28.26
N CYS A 81 12.95 4.87 -27.34
CA CYS A 81 13.21 4.63 -25.92
C CYS A 81 12.09 3.82 -25.25
N HIS A 82 10.84 3.96 -25.69
CA HIS A 82 9.75 3.11 -25.24
C HIS A 82 10.02 1.64 -25.59
N LYS A 83 10.35 1.36 -26.86
CA LYS A 83 10.74 -0.01 -27.28
C LYS A 83 11.97 -0.53 -26.52
N LEU A 84 12.96 0.34 -26.26
CA LEU A 84 14.18 -0.01 -25.52
C LEU A 84 13.86 -0.53 -24.11
N ILE A 85 13.02 0.18 -23.36
CA ILE A 85 12.69 -0.20 -21.98
C ILE A 85 11.88 -1.50 -21.91
N ASP A 86 11.11 -1.81 -22.95
CA ASP A 86 10.32 -3.04 -23.02
C ASP A 86 11.13 -4.25 -23.51
N THR A 87 12.28 -4.00 -24.14
CA THR A 87 13.18 -5.08 -24.59
C THR A 87 14.00 -5.65 -23.44
N ASP A 88 14.36 -4.84 -22.44
CA ASP A 88 15.26 -5.23 -21.33
C ASP A 88 14.74 -4.73 -19.97
N GLU A 89 13.74 -5.42 -19.42
CA GLU A 89 13.13 -5.06 -18.12
C GLU A 89 14.07 -5.23 -16.93
N GLN A 90 15.11 -6.05 -17.05
CA GLN A 90 16.10 -6.23 -15.99
C GLN A 90 16.97 -4.99 -15.84
N LYS A 91 17.43 -4.43 -16.97
CA LYS A 91 18.16 -3.16 -16.98
C LYS A 91 17.25 -1.97 -16.69
N TYR A 92 16.07 -1.93 -17.29
CA TYR A 92 15.10 -0.84 -17.14
C TYR A 92 13.99 -1.23 -16.17
N SER A 93 14.36 -1.40 -14.90
CA SER A 93 13.43 -1.70 -13.80
C SER A 93 12.53 -0.51 -13.48
N THR A 94 11.44 -0.75 -12.75
CA THR A 94 10.51 0.30 -12.30
C THR A 94 11.23 1.42 -11.54
N ASN A 95 12.17 1.07 -10.65
CA ASN A 95 12.99 2.02 -9.92
C ASN A 95 13.80 2.94 -10.84
N ILE A 96 14.39 2.39 -11.91
CA ILE A 96 15.14 3.17 -12.90
C ILE A 96 14.21 4.10 -13.67
N LEU A 97 13.02 3.63 -14.07
CA LEU A 97 12.07 4.46 -14.82
C LEU A 97 11.50 5.60 -13.96
N PHE A 98 11.20 5.36 -12.67
CA PHE A 98 10.85 6.43 -11.75
C PHE A 98 12.00 7.44 -11.58
N ALA A 99 13.24 6.97 -11.49
CA ALA A 99 14.41 7.83 -11.43
C ALA A 99 14.59 8.66 -12.72
N TRP A 100 14.38 8.07 -13.90
CA TRP A 100 14.40 8.78 -15.19
C TRP A 100 13.36 9.88 -15.23
N ARG A 101 12.13 9.60 -14.80
CA ARG A 101 11.08 10.60 -14.72
C ARG A 101 11.46 11.74 -13.77
N ALA A 102 11.94 11.43 -12.56
CA ALA A 102 12.36 12.45 -11.60
C ALA A 102 13.49 13.32 -12.17
N LYS A 103 14.51 12.70 -12.79
CA LYS A 103 15.60 13.41 -13.47
C LYS A 103 15.16 14.23 -14.68
N HIS A 104 14.10 13.80 -15.37
CA HIS A 104 13.50 14.61 -16.44
C HIS A 104 12.80 15.84 -15.89
N GLU A 105 11.99 15.69 -14.85
CA GLU A 105 11.30 16.82 -14.22
C GLU A 105 12.31 17.84 -13.64
N GLU A 106 13.40 17.38 -13.01
CA GLU A 106 14.52 18.23 -12.56
C GLU A 106 15.16 18.98 -13.74
N PHE A 107 15.45 18.27 -14.84
CA PHE A 107 16.02 18.86 -16.06
C PHE A 107 15.11 19.94 -16.65
N ILE A 108 13.80 19.67 -16.76
CA ILE A 108 12.83 20.63 -17.32
C ILE A 108 12.70 21.85 -16.40
N ALA A 109 12.66 21.67 -15.07
CA ALA A 109 12.65 22.77 -14.12
C ALA A 109 13.92 23.64 -14.23
N SER A 110 15.07 23.06 -14.55
CA SER A 110 16.30 23.83 -14.76
C SER A 110 16.43 24.46 -16.16
N ASP A 111 15.87 23.84 -17.21
CA ASP A 111 15.96 24.29 -18.60
C ASP A 111 14.94 25.39 -18.93
N LEU A 112 13.72 25.23 -18.43
CA LEU A 112 12.58 26.11 -18.72
C LEU A 112 12.10 26.90 -17.49
N GLY A 113 12.41 26.44 -16.28
CA GLY A 113 11.95 27.06 -15.05
C GLY A 113 12.79 28.25 -14.61
N SER A 114 12.21 29.04 -13.71
CA SER A 114 12.88 30.12 -13.01
C SER A 114 13.79 29.58 -11.89
N ILE A 115 14.63 30.46 -11.33
CA ILE A 115 15.40 30.14 -10.12
C ILE A 115 14.47 29.71 -8.97
N THR A 116 13.28 30.32 -8.87
CA THR A 116 12.26 29.94 -7.89
C THR A 116 11.79 28.50 -8.10
N ASP A 117 11.53 28.08 -9.33
CA ASP A 117 11.10 26.70 -9.64
C ASP A 117 12.15 25.67 -9.23
N LYS A 118 13.44 26.02 -9.41
CA LYS A 118 14.54 25.19 -8.92
C LYS A 118 14.57 25.08 -7.40
N ILE A 119 14.41 26.20 -6.68
CA ILE A 119 14.36 26.21 -5.21
C ILE A 119 13.18 25.37 -4.70
N LEU A 120 12.01 25.50 -5.32
CA LEU A 120 10.82 24.72 -4.97
C LEU A 120 11.05 23.21 -5.21
N HIS A 121 11.71 22.84 -6.32
CA HIS A 121 12.08 21.46 -6.59
C HIS A 121 13.06 20.89 -5.55
N ASP A 122 14.08 21.68 -5.16
CA ASP A 122 15.05 21.30 -4.15
C ASP A 122 14.39 21.14 -2.77
N GLU A 123 13.51 22.06 -2.38
CA GLU A 123 12.72 21.99 -1.15
C GLU A 123 11.80 20.75 -1.14
N GLN A 124 11.09 20.49 -2.24
CA GLN A 124 10.25 19.30 -2.38
C GLN A 124 11.09 18.01 -2.24
N THR A 125 12.28 17.97 -2.83
CA THR A 125 13.20 16.83 -2.73
C THR A 125 13.67 16.62 -1.29
N LEU A 126 13.97 17.69 -0.55
CA LEU A 126 14.34 17.63 0.87
C LEU A 126 13.19 17.11 1.73
N ASN A 127 11.97 17.59 1.50
CA ASN A 127 10.77 17.17 2.24
C ASN A 127 10.43 15.68 2.01
N LEU A 128 10.86 15.10 0.89
CA LEU A 128 10.63 13.70 0.54
C LEU A 128 11.72 12.74 1.05
N LYS A 129 12.76 13.23 1.74
CA LYS A 129 13.83 12.37 2.29
C LYS A 129 13.33 11.31 3.27
N SER A 130 12.30 11.63 4.05
CA SER A 130 11.68 10.65 4.97
C SER A 130 11.04 9.45 4.23
N PHE A 131 10.84 9.58 2.92
CA PHE A 131 10.29 8.55 2.05
C PHE A 131 11.35 7.81 1.21
N ASP A 132 12.65 8.03 1.44
CA ASP A 132 13.75 7.38 0.69
C ASP A 132 13.72 5.85 0.77
N ASN A 133 13.26 5.30 1.90
CA ASN A 133 13.18 3.85 2.13
C ASN A 133 11.88 3.21 1.63
N TYR A 134 11.00 4.00 0.98
CA TYR A 134 9.73 3.51 0.43
C TYR A 134 9.84 3.27 -1.08
N PRO A 135 8.96 2.44 -1.67
CA PRO A 135 8.90 2.27 -3.11
C PRO A 135 8.75 3.62 -3.83
N PRO A 136 9.43 3.86 -4.96
CA PRO A 136 9.44 5.18 -5.62
C PRO A 136 8.04 5.72 -5.99
N ILE A 137 7.07 4.83 -6.20
CA ILE A 137 5.67 5.20 -6.44
C ILE A 137 5.05 6.01 -5.29
N VAL A 138 5.47 5.78 -4.04
CA VAL A 138 5.02 6.55 -2.87
C VAL A 138 5.38 8.02 -3.02
N LYS A 139 6.64 8.32 -3.35
CA LYS A 139 7.07 9.70 -3.63
C LYS A 139 6.32 10.27 -4.83
N ARG A 140 6.10 9.46 -5.87
CA ARG A 140 5.40 9.89 -7.07
C ARG A 140 3.96 10.33 -6.77
N ILE A 141 3.25 9.58 -5.93
CA ILE A 141 1.89 9.93 -5.47
C ILE A 141 1.92 11.24 -4.68
N ILE A 142 2.89 11.42 -3.77
CA ILE A 142 3.01 12.65 -2.96
C ILE A 142 3.28 13.87 -3.85
N ILE A 143 4.10 13.73 -4.90
CA ILE A 143 4.43 14.82 -5.82
C ILE A 143 3.27 15.13 -6.77
N ASP A 144 2.68 14.11 -7.40
CA ASP A 144 1.66 14.31 -8.44
C ASP A 144 0.28 14.65 -7.86
N LYS A 145 -0.02 14.16 -6.65
CA LYS A 145 -1.34 14.23 -6.03
C LYS A 145 -2.48 13.96 -7.03
N PRO A 146 -2.51 12.78 -7.69
CA PRO A 146 -3.60 12.41 -8.60
C PRO A 146 -4.96 12.38 -7.87
N ASN A 147 -6.05 12.15 -8.60
CA ASN A 147 -7.35 12.01 -7.96
C ASN A 147 -7.33 10.88 -6.91
N GLY A 148 -7.85 11.16 -5.72
CA GLY A 148 -7.81 10.24 -4.57
C GLY A 148 -6.41 9.90 -4.08
N TRP A 149 -5.43 10.82 -4.20
CA TRP A 149 -4.05 10.58 -3.78
C TRP A 149 -3.92 10.14 -2.31
N GLU A 150 -4.82 10.56 -1.42
CA GLU A 150 -4.85 10.15 -0.01
C GLU A 150 -5.06 8.64 0.11
N TYR A 151 -6.03 8.10 -0.63
CA TYR A 151 -6.33 6.66 -0.67
C TYR A 151 -5.21 5.90 -1.36
N ARG A 152 -4.67 6.46 -2.46
CA ARG A 152 -3.56 5.84 -3.18
C ARG A 152 -2.30 5.73 -2.32
N LEU A 153 -1.96 6.81 -1.61
CA LEU A 153 -0.83 6.86 -0.68
C LEU A 153 -1.02 5.87 0.46
N THR A 154 -2.23 5.84 1.03
CA THR A 154 -2.57 4.91 2.12
C THR A 154 -2.40 3.45 1.67
N ALA A 155 -2.95 3.09 0.52
CA ALA A 155 -2.86 1.73 -0.02
C ALA A 155 -1.40 1.29 -0.23
N GLU A 156 -0.58 2.12 -0.88
CA GLU A 156 0.84 1.81 -1.12
C GLU A 156 1.66 1.70 0.16
N LEU A 157 1.45 2.63 1.12
CA LEU A 157 2.13 2.58 2.42
C LEU A 157 1.74 1.32 3.19
N MET A 158 0.45 0.96 3.23
CA MET A 158 0.00 -0.24 3.92
C MET A 158 0.48 -1.52 3.24
N LYS A 159 0.46 -1.59 1.91
CA LYS A 159 1.04 -2.73 1.16
C LYS A 159 2.51 -2.91 1.52
N PHE A 160 3.30 -1.84 1.46
CA PHE A 160 4.73 -1.91 1.79
C PHE A 160 4.99 -2.28 3.26
N LEU A 161 4.29 -1.65 4.20
CA LEU A 161 4.56 -1.81 5.64
C LEU A 161 4.00 -3.10 6.23
N ASN A 162 2.83 -3.55 5.76
CA ASN A 162 2.05 -4.59 6.46
C ASN A 162 2.06 -5.95 5.76
N THR A 163 2.31 -6.02 4.45
CA THR A 163 2.36 -7.32 3.72
C THR A 163 3.37 -8.30 4.32
N PRO A 164 4.60 -7.90 4.70
CA PRO A 164 5.53 -8.79 5.38
C PRO A 164 4.99 -9.33 6.72
N LEU A 165 4.19 -8.52 7.43
CA LEU A 165 3.61 -8.89 8.73
C LEU A 165 2.47 -9.91 8.56
N PHE A 166 1.59 -9.71 7.57
CA PHE A 166 0.57 -10.71 7.24
C PHE A 166 1.18 -12.03 6.76
N ARG A 167 2.26 -11.97 5.97
CA ARG A 167 3.03 -13.17 5.61
C ARG A 167 3.59 -13.86 6.86
N LYS A 168 4.16 -13.11 7.79
CA LYS A 168 4.69 -13.66 9.04
C LYS A 168 3.62 -14.30 9.93
N LEU A 169 2.41 -13.73 10.00
CA LEU A 169 1.26 -14.35 10.69
C LEU A 169 0.87 -15.67 10.03
N LYS A 170 0.80 -15.71 8.70
CA LYS A 170 0.53 -16.93 7.93
C LYS A 170 1.61 -17.99 8.13
N ASP A 171 2.88 -17.59 8.11
CA ASP A 171 4.02 -18.46 8.33
C ASP A 171 3.99 -19.06 9.76
N LEU A 172 3.61 -18.26 10.76
CA LEU A 172 3.43 -18.71 12.14
C LEU A 172 2.31 -19.75 12.26
N LYS A 173 1.14 -19.42 11.72
CA LYS A 173 -0.05 -20.29 11.71
C LYS A 173 0.25 -21.65 11.05
N ASN A 174 1.07 -21.64 10.00
CA ASN A 174 1.45 -22.85 9.25
C ASN A 174 2.68 -23.56 9.84
N GLY A 175 3.26 -23.07 10.95
CA GLY A 175 4.41 -23.69 11.59
C GLY A 175 5.71 -23.63 10.77
N LEU A 176 5.88 -22.60 9.94
CA LEU A 176 7.04 -22.46 9.04
C LEU A 176 8.29 -21.88 9.73
N TYR A 177 8.20 -21.50 11.00
CA TYR A 177 9.34 -21.13 11.83
C TYR A 177 9.05 -21.42 13.31
N ILE A 178 10.12 -21.45 14.10
CA ILE A 178 10.06 -21.64 15.56
C ILE A 178 10.80 -20.51 16.30
N LYS A 179 10.42 -20.28 17.55
CA LYS A 179 11.20 -19.51 18.52
C LYS A 179 11.47 -20.37 19.77
N GLU A 180 12.25 -19.81 20.69
CA GLU A 180 12.48 -20.41 22.02
C GLU A 180 11.15 -20.73 22.71
N LEU A 181 11.04 -21.97 23.21
CA LEU A 181 9.86 -22.45 23.92
C LEU A 181 9.90 -21.98 25.37
N ASN A 182 8.86 -21.24 25.78
CA ASN A 182 8.69 -20.87 27.18
C ASN A 182 7.99 -22.01 27.93
N ASN A 183 8.63 -22.56 28.96
CA ASN A 183 8.03 -23.59 29.80
C ASN A 183 7.20 -22.95 30.92
N VAL A 184 5.94 -23.37 31.06
CA VAL A 184 5.06 -22.97 32.15
C VAL A 184 4.67 -24.22 32.93
N ASP A 185 4.92 -24.23 34.24
CA ASP A 185 4.56 -25.35 35.10
C ASP A 185 3.04 -25.45 35.35
N SER A 186 2.58 -26.58 35.88
CA SER A 186 1.15 -26.84 36.16
C SER A 186 0.52 -25.83 37.12
N VAL A 187 1.28 -25.30 38.08
CA VAL A 187 0.77 -24.35 39.08
C VAL A 187 0.45 -23.00 38.41
N ASN A 188 1.27 -22.60 37.45
CA ASN A 188 1.18 -21.31 36.77
C ASN A 188 0.40 -21.36 35.44
N ALA A 189 0.17 -22.54 34.86
CA ALA A 189 -0.43 -22.70 33.53
C ALA A 189 -1.80 -22.02 33.40
N LEU A 190 -2.70 -22.22 34.37
CA LEU A 190 -4.04 -21.61 34.31
C LEU A 190 -3.99 -20.08 34.40
N ASN A 191 -3.18 -19.54 35.31
CA ASN A 191 -2.97 -18.10 35.44
C ASN A 191 -2.34 -17.52 34.16
N TRP A 192 -1.38 -18.23 33.56
CA TRP A 192 -0.77 -17.83 32.30
C TRP A 192 -1.82 -17.74 31.17
N ILE A 193 -2.71 -18.73 31.04
CA ILE A 193 -3.80 -18.74 30.05
C ILE A 193 -4.77 -17.58 30.28
N GLN A 194 -5.15 -17.32 31.53
CA GLN A 194 -6.03 -16.19 31.88
C GLN A 194 -5.38 -14.84 31.53
N ASN A 195 -4.09 -14.70 31.81
CA ASN A 195 -3.33 -13.50 31.44
C ASN A 195 -3.24 -13.32 29.91
N ARG A 196 -3.15 -14.41 29.13
CA ARG A 196 -3.21 -14.34 27.66
C ARG A 196 -4.57 -13.89 27.16
N LEU A 197 -5.67 -14.42 27.71
CA LEU A 197 -7.01 -13.96 27.37
C LEU A 197 -7.22 -12.47 27.68
N SER A 198 -6.72 -12.02 28.83
CA SER A 198 -6.79 -10.59 29.20
C SER A 198 -5.95 -9.70 28.30
N GLU A 199 -4.79 -10.17 27.80
CA GLU A 199 -4.01 -9.41 26.81
C GLU A 199 -4.73 -9.35 25.46
N LEU A 200 -5.31 -10.46 25.00
CA LEU A 200 -6.07 -10.51 23.75
C LEU A 200 -7.27 -9.55 23.78
N SER A 201 -8.02 -9.49 24.88
CA SER A 201 -9.21 -8.61 24.97
C SER A 201 -8.88 -7.12 24.85
N VAL A 202 -7.75 -6.67 25.41
CA VAL A 202 -7.35 -5.26 25.34
C VAL A 202 -6.77 -4.87 23.98
N THR A 203 -6.30 -5.84 23.18
CA THR A 203 -5.70 -5.56 21.86
C THR A 203 -6.71 -5.09 20.82
N LEU A 204 -8.01 -5.37 21.00
CA LEU A 204 -9.06 -4.97 20.06
C LEU A 204 -9.29 -3.44 20.07
N LYS A 205 -9.14 -2.79 21.23
CA LYS A 205 -9.44 -1.36 21.40
C LYS A 205 -8.55 -0.45 20.53
N PRO A 206 -7.21 -0.65 20.49
CA PRO A 206 -6.34 0.09 19.56
C PRO A 206 -6.80 0.00 18.09
N ALA A 207 -7.25 -1.16 17.62
CA ALA A 207 -7.65 -1.32 16.22
C ALA A 207 -8.75 -0.32 15.80
N ILE A 208 -9.75 -0.09 16.65
CA ILE A 208 -10.82 0.88 16.40
C ILE A 208 -10.27 2.30 16.27
N GLY A 209 -9.44 2.71 17.24
CA GLY A 209 -8.84 4.05 17.23
C GLY A 209 -7.90 4.28 16.05
N LEU A 210 -7.21 3.23 15.59
CA LEU A 210 -6.33 3.31 14.43
C LEU A 210 -7.08 3.48 13.11
N LEU A 211 -8.22 2.79 12.93
CA LEU A 211 -9.06 2.95 11.74
C LEU A 211 -9.74 4.32 11.70
N ASP A 212 -10.17 4.84 12.85
CA ASP A 212 -10.69 6.20 12.98
C ASP A 212 -9.60 7.25 12.67
N LEU A 213 -8.39 7.09 13.22
CA LEU A 213 -7.26 7.95 12.91
C LEU A 213 -6.89 7.91 11.41
N LEU A 214 -6.87 6.72 10.81
CA LEU A 214 -6.59 6.56 9.38
C LEU A 214 -7.61 7.34 8.54
N THR A 215 -8.90 7.20 8.85
CA THR A 215 -9.97 7.91 8.15
C THR A 215 -9.82 9.43 8.29
N LYS A 216 -9.51 9.92 9.50
CA LYS A 216 -9.28 11.34 9.76
C LYS A 216 -8.05 11.90 9.05
N SER A 217 -7.03 11.07 8.84
CA SER A 217 -5.79 11.49 8.16
C SER A 217 -6.00 11.90 6.70
N TRP A 218 -7.09 11.44 6.06
CA TRP A 218 -7.46 11.80 4.69
C TRP A 218 -8.04 13.22 4.56
N GLY A 219 -8.21 13.94 5.67
CA GLY A 219 -8.79 15.28 5.68
C GLY A 219 -10.31 15.27 5.86
N LYS A 220 -10.87 16.45 6.11
CA LYS A 220 -12.33 16.64 6.15
C LYS A 220 -12.87 16.76 4.73
N PRO A 221 -14.17 16.54 4.49
CA PRO A 221 -14.76 16.79 3.17
C PRO A 221 -14.42 18.19 2.64
N GLY A 222 -13.74 18.26 1.50
CA GLY A 222 -13.28 19.51 0.87
C GLY A 222 -11.94 20.05 1.37
N GLU A 223 -11.33 19.45 2.38
CA GLU A 223 -9.99 19.77 2.87
C GLU A 223 -9.02 18.64 2.50
N PRO A 224 -7.84 18.93 1.88
CA PRO A 224 -6.90 17.89 1.53
C PRO A 224 -6.33 17.21 2.79
N GLY A 225 -6.05 15.91 2.68
CA GLY A 225 -5.34 15.17 3.73
C GLY A 225 -3.90 15.66 3.90
N ASP A 226 -3.29 15.29 5.03
CA ASP A 226 -1.88 15.57 5.31
C ASP A 226 -1.02 14.31 5.10
N VAL A 227 0.09 14.48 4.38
CA VAL A 227 1.01 13.38 4.02
C VAL A 227 1.63 12.75 5.27
N GLN A 228 2.01 13.55 6.27
CA GLN A 228 2.64 13.06 7.49
C GLN A 228 1.62 12.37 8.39
N GLU A 229 0.38 12.85 8.46
CA GLU A 229 -0.70 12.20 9.22
C GLU A 229 -1.06 10.83 8.61
N ILE A 230 -1.18 10.72 7.28
CA ILE A 230 -1.42 9.44 6.60
C ILE A 230 -0.25 8.48 6.85
N HIS A 231 0.99 8.98 6.74
CA HIS A 231 2.19 8.20 7.02
C HIS A 231 2.25 7.73 8.48
N HIS A 232 1.87 8.60 9.42
CA HIS A 232 1.84 8.29 10.84
C HIS A 232 0.80 7.20 11.15
N ALA A 233 -0.43 7.34 10.66
CA ALA A 233 -1.50 6.38 10.85
C ALA A 233 -1.11 4.98 10.33
N THR A 234 -0.55 4.90 9.12
CA THR A 234 -0.11 3.61 8.54
C THR A 234 1.04 2.97 9.31
N LYS A 235 1.98 3.75 9.88
CA LYS A 235 3.02 3.23 10.77
C LYS A 235 2.47 2.75 12.11
N LEU A 236 1.46 3.40 12.68
CA LEU A 236 0.82 2.92 13.91
C LEU A 236 0.09 1.59 13.67
N ILE A 237 -0.55 1.40 12.51
CA ILE A 237 -1.14 0.11 12.11
C ILE A 237 -0.05 -0.97 11.98
N LYS A 238 1.10 -0.65 11.36
CA LYS A 238 2.25 -1.56 11.31
C LYS A 238 2.69 -1.98 12.72
N ASN A 239 2.89 -1.02 13.62
CA ASN A 239 3.33 -1.29 14.99
C ASN A 239 2.32 -2.13 15.76
N TYR A 240 1.02 -1.90 15.55
CA TYR A 240 -0.05 -2.72 16.08
C TYR A 240 0.05 -4.17 15.59
N LEU A 241 0.22 -4.39 14.28
CA LEU A 241 0.40 -5.74 13.70
C LEU A 241 1.66 -6.44 14.23
N GLU A 242 2.77 -5.72 14.40
CA GLU A 242 3.99 -6.26 15.03
C GLU A 242 3.72 -6.73 16.46
N HIS A 243 2.97 -5.97 17.24
CA HIS A 243 2.58 -6.36 18.59
C HIS A 243 1.69 -7.61 18.61
N ILE A 244 0.73 -7.71 17.69
CA ILE A 244 -0.12 -8.91 17.57
C ILE A 244 0.71 -10.15 17.23
N ILE A 245 1.69 -10.04 16.33
CA ILE A 245 2.60 -11.15 16.03
C ILE A 245 3.35 -11.61 17.28
N VAL A 246 3.83 -10.67 18.10
CA VAL A 246 4.52 -11.03 19.36
C VAL A 246 3.59 -11.79 20.31
N ILE A 247 2.32 -11.40 20.41
CA ILE A 247 1.32 -12.10 21.22
C ILE A 247 1.08 -13.52 20.69
N GLU A 248 0.86 -13.65 19.38
CA GLU A 248 0.64 -14.94 18.73
C GLU A 248 1.87 -15.85 18.89
N GLU A 249 3.08 -15.33 18.72
CA GLU A 249 4.32 -16.09 18.93
C GLU A 249 4.44 -16.60 20.38
N LYS A 250 4.06 -15.81 21.39
CA LYS A 250 4.03 -16.29 22.80
C LYS A 250 3.07 -17.45 23.01
N ILE A 251 1.94 -17.48 22.29
CA ILE A 251 0.94 -18.56 22.37
C ILE A 251 1.38 -19.79 21.58
N HIS A 252 2.06 -19.59 20.45
CA HIS A 252 2.56 -20.70 19.62
C HIS A 252 3.77 -21.40 20.23
N PHE A 253 4.65 -20.64 20.91
CA PHE A 253 5.92 -21.12 21.44
C PHE A 253 5.92 -21.19 22.97
N VAL A 254 4.92 -21.90 23.50
CA VAL A 254 4.81 -22.24 24.93
C VAL A 254 4.71 -23.75 25.09
N ASN A 255 5.40 -24.27 26.09
CA ASN A 255 5.22 -25.63 26.57
C ASN A 255 4.43 -25.58 27.88
N VAL A 256 3.32 -26.30 27.91
CA VAL A 256 2.42 -26.43 29.08
C VAL A 256 2.19 -27.92 29.34
N PRO A 257 1.77 -28.32 30.56
CA PRO A 257 1.38 -29.71 30.81
C PRO A 257 0.26 -30.16 29.87
N GLU A 258 0.21 -31.46 29.58
CA GLU A 258 -0.70 -32.07 28.61
C GLU A 258 -2.17 -31.67 28.85
N GLU A 259 -2.60 -31.55 30.12
CA GLU A 259 -3.96 -31.16 30.43
C GLU A 259 -4.35 -29.74 29.96
N TYR A 260 -3.38 -28.83 29.75
CA TYR A 260 -3.59 -27.45 29.31
C TYR A 260 -3.43 -27.22 27.80
N GLU A 261 -2.89 -28.19 27.05
CA GLU A 261 -2.59 -28.03 25.62
C GLU A 261 -3.82 -27.62 24.80
N LYS A 262 -5.00 -28.18 25.12
CA LYS A 262 -6.24 -27.85 24.41
C LYS A 262 -6.65 -26.39 24.62
N LEU A 263 -6.43 -25.82 25.81
CA LEU A 263 -6.73 -24.41 26.07
C LEU A 263 -5.77 -23.49 25.29
N VAL A 264 -4.47 -23.80 25.31
CA VAL A 264 -3.48 -23.05 24.52
C VAL A 264 -3.79 -23.14 23.02
N TYR A 265 -4.16 -24.32 22.52
CA TYR A 265 -4.57 -24.50 21.13
C TYR A 265 -5.75 -23.60 20.74
N LEU A 266 -6.75 -23.44 21.61
CA LEU A 266 -7.88 -22.54 21.35
C LEU A 266 -7.50 -21.06 21.33
N LEU A 267 -6.39 -20.67 21.95
CA LEU A 267 -5.88 -19.29 21.87
C LEU A 267 -5.10 -19.02 20.59
N LYS A 268 -4.51 -20.05 19.96
CA LYS A 268 -3.70 -19.89 18.75
C LYS A 268 -4.54 -19.28 17.62
N ASN A 269 -4.00 -18.25 16.98
CA ASN A 269 -4.60 -17.58 15.83
C ASN A 269 -5.99 -16.96 16.12
N LEU A 270 -6.35 -16.78 17.39
CA LEU A 270 -7.62 -16.18 17.78
C LEU A 270 -7.69 -14.72 17.35
N ILE A 271 -6.66 -13.92 17.67
CA ILE A 271 -6.57 -12.52 17.24
C ILE A 271 -5.92 -12.40 15.86
N GLY A 272 -4.95 -13.27 15.54
CA GLY A 272 -4.27 -13.32 14.25
C GLY A 272 -5.25 -13.36 13.07
N SER A 273 -6.23 -14.26 13.14
CA SER A 273 -7.29 -14.38 12.10
C SER A 273 -8.17 -13.13 11.96
N GLN A 274 -8.36 -12.35 13.03
CA GLN A 274 -9.18 -11.14 12.98
C GLN A 274 -8.40 -9.99 12.35
N VAL A 275 -7.13 -9.82 12.74
CA VAL A 275 -6.30 -8.75 12.18
C VAL A 275 -5.90 -9.00 10.74
N GLU A 276 -5.91 -10.26 10.27
CA GLU A 276 -5.77 -10.59 8.84
C GLU A 276 -6.82 -9.87 7.98
N LYS A 277 -8.01 -9.55 8.51
CA LYS A 277 -9.03 -8.76 7.80
C LYS A 277 -8.55 -7.36 7.41
N LEU A 278 -7.59 -6.79 8.15
CA LEU A 278 -6.97 -5.49 7.80
C LEU A 278 -6.17 -5.54 6.50
N SER A 279 -5.81 -6.72 6.01
CA SER A 279 -5.12 -6.88 4.73
C SER A 279 -5.98 -6.52 3.51
N SER A 280 -7.31 -6.43 3.66
CA SER A 280 -8.19 -6.00 2.58
C SER A 280 -8.16 -4.50 2.33
N ILE A 281 -7.80 -3.68 3.34
CA ILE A 281 -7.93 -2.22 3.30
C ILE A 281 -7.27 -1.59 2.06
N PRO A 282 -6.03 -1.93 1.67
CA PRO A 282 -5.43 -1.36 0.47
C PRO A 282 -6.23 -1.61 -0.81
N TYR A 283 -6.84 -2.80 -0.93
CA TYR A 283 -7.65 -3.17 -2.09
C TYR A 283 -9.03 -2.54 -2.05
N ASP A 284 -9.65 -2.44 -0.86
CA ASP A 284 -10.91 -1.72 -0.65
C ASP A 284 -10.76 -0.24 -1.07
N LEU A 285 -9.64 0.40 -0.70
CA LEU A 285 -9.33 1.77 -1.12
C LEU A 285 -9.15 1.92 -2.63
N GLU A 286 -8.59 0.92 -3.29
CA GLU A 286 -8.42 0.90 -4.75
C GLU A 286 -9.75 0.74 -5.50
N GLU A 287 -10.68 -0.03 -4.94
CA GLU A 287 -12.04 -0.17 -5.45
C GLU A 287 -12.80 1.17 -5.37
N ILE A 288 -12.63 1.93 -4.27
CA ILE A 288 -13.20 3.26 -4.11
C ILE A 288 -12.75 4.22 -5.22
N LEU A 289 -11.48 4.17 -5.63
CA LEU A 289 -10.96 4.99 -6.73
C LEU A 289 -11.67 4.69 -8.06
N THR A 290 -12.00 3.42 -8.31
CA THR A 290 -12.74 3.00 -9.51
C THR A 290 -14.15 3.61 -9.51
N LEU A 291 -14.75 3.84 -8.34
CA LEU A 291 -16.04 4.53 -8.24
C LEU A 291 -15.92 6.03 -8.53
N LEU A 292 -14.82 6.67 -8.12
CA LEU A 292 -14.56 8.09 -8.35
C LEU A 292 -14.32 8.44 -9.82
N GLU A 293 -13.68 7.54 -10.58
CA GLU A 293 -13.44 7.74 -12.02
C GLU A 293 -14.73 7.75 -12.86
N ASN A 294 -15.82 7.19 -12.34
CA ASN A 294 -17.12 7.11 -13.03
C ASN A 294 -18.08 8.27 -12.67
N THR A 295 -17.67 9.21 -11.81
CA THR A 295 -18.52 10.30 -11.31
C THR A 295 -18.00 11.67 -11.77
N GLU A 296 -18.13 11.96 -13.07
CA GLU A 296 -17.80 13.29 -13.63
C GLU A 296 -19.00 14.26 -13.65
N ASN A 297 -20.05 14.03 -12.85
CA ASN A 297 -21.17 14.97 -12.75
C ASN A 297 -21.01 15.88 -11.53
N GLU A 298 -20.77 17.18 -11.76
CA GLU A 298 -20.63 18.23 -10.73
C GLU A 298 -21.87 18.39 -9.82
N ASN A 299 -22.99 17.74 -10.13
CA ASN A 299 -24.24 17.78 -9.36
C ASN A 299 -24.45 16.60 -8.40
N ASP A 300 -23.52 15.65 -8.31
CA ASP A 300 -23.65 14.51 -7.39
C ASP A 300 -23.36 14.96 -5.95
N LEU A 301 -24.29 14.66 -5.04
CA LEU A 301 -24.08 14.81 -3.59
C LEU A 301 -22.84 14.02 -3.14
N PRO A 302 -22.13 14.47 -2.09
CA PRO A 302 -20.99 13.72 -1.54
C PRO A 302 -21.39 12.27 -1.25
N LYS A 303 -20.70 11.32 -1.88
CA LYS A 303 -20.94 9.89 -1.65
C LYS A 303 -20.22 9.46 -0.38
N GLU A 304 -20.98 8.97 0.59
CA GLU A 304 -20.42 8.36 1.79
C GLU A 304 -20.21 6.87 1.55
N ILE A 305 -18.97 6.41 1.71
CA ILE A 305 -18.61 4.99 1.61
C ILE A 305 -18.25 4.50 3.00
N ARG A 306 -18.91 3.42 3.44
CA ARG A 306 -18.66 2.79 4.74
C ARG A 306 -18.20 1.34 4.54
N LYS A 307 -17.07 1.01 5.13
CA LYS A 307 -16.56 -0.37 5.23
C LYS A 307 -16.58 -0.78 6.70
N GLU A 308 -17.27 -1.87 6.99
CA GLU A 308 -17.29 -2.46 8.33
C GLU A 308 -16.35 -3.66 8.41
N LEU A 309 -15.47 -3.67 9.40
CA LEU A 309 -14.60 -4.80 9.72
C LEU A 309 -15.03 -5.37 11.07
N VAL A 310 -15.70 -6.51 11.03
CA VAL A 310 -16.24 -7.18 12.22
C VAL A 310 -15.17 -8.09 12.80
N PHE A 311 -14.82 -7.91 14.09
CA PHE A 311 -13.92 -8.81 14.83
C PHE A 311 -14.75 -9.70 15.75
N GLU A 312 -14.60 -11.01 15.59
CA GLU A 312 -15.44 -12.01 16.26
C GLU A 312 -14.60 -13.22 16.68
N VAL A 313 -15.07 -13.94 17.69
CA VAL A 313 -14.47 -15.23 18.06
C VAL A 313 -14.97 -16.33 17.12
N PRO A 314 -14.17 -17.39 16.85
CA PRO A 314 -14.61 -18.50 16.02
C PRO A 314 -15.89 -19.15 16.54
N ASN A 315 -16.68 -19.72 15.62
CA ASN A 315 -17.90 -20.44 15.97
C ASN A 315 -17.63 -21.53 17.00
N ASN A 316 -18.50 -21.63 18.02
CA ASN A 316 -18.38 -22.55 19.15
C ASN A 316 -17.13 -22.37 20.04
N TRP A 317 -16.27 -21.37 19.81
CA TRP A 317 -15.05 -21.18 20.57
C TRP A 317 -15.30 -21.08 22.09
N GLU A 318 -16.28 -20.28 22.51
CA GLU A 318 -16.60 -20.10 23.93
C GLU A 318 -17.05 -21.41 24.58
N LYS A 319 -17.88 -22.20 23.87
CA LYS A 319 -18.33 -23.52 24.32
C LYS A 319 -17.16 -24.49 24.44
N GLU A 320 -16.27 -24.52 23.45
CA GLU A 320 -15.08 -25.39 23.47
C GLU A 320 -14.11 -25.01 24.59
N PHE A 321 -13.88 -23.71 24.78
CA PHE A 321 -13.02 -23.18 25.81
C PHE A 321 -13.56 -23.50 27.22
N ASN A 322 -14.84 -23.25 27.46
CA ASN A 322 -15.48 -23.57 28.73
C ASN A 322 -15.49 -25.09 29.01
N ASN A 323 -15.70 -25.92 27.99
CA ASN A 323 -15.61 -27.38 28.14
C ASN A 323 -14.20 -27.84 28.51
N ALA A 324 -13.15 -27.29 27.86
CA ALA A 324 -11.77 -27.59 28.19
C ALA A 324 -11.40 -27.14 29.61
N LEU A 325 -11.88 -25.95 30.02
CA LEU A 325 -11.68 -25.42 31.36
C LEU A 325 -12.38 -26.28 32.45
N ASN A 326 -13.60 -26.74 32.20
CA ASN A 326 -14.33 -27.59 33.15
C ASN A 326 -13.67 -28.96 33.33
N LYS A 327 -13.09 -29.55 32.28
CA LYS A 327 -12.33 -30.81 32.39
C LYS A 327 -11.14 -30.72 33.35
N LEU A 328 -10.53 -29.54 33.49
CA LEU A 328 -9.46 -29.30 34.46
C LEU A 328 -9.94 -29.21 35.90
N ARG A 329 -11.20 -28.81 36.14
CA ARG A 329 -11.79 -28.71 37.48
C ARG A 329 -12.26 -30.06 38.04
N HIS A 330 -12.37 -31.07 37.18
CA HIS A 330 -12.84 -32.42 37.52
C HIS A 330 -11.71 -33.48 37.53
N LYS A 331 -10.46 -33.05 37.35
CA LYS A 331 -9.24 -33.79 37.69
C LYS A 331 -8.71 -33.24 39.01
#